data_AF-A0A8D8X9W7-F1
#
_entry.id   AF-A0A8D8X9W7-F1
#
_cell.length_a   1.000
_cell.length_b   1.000
_cell.length_c   1.000
_cell.angle_alpha   90.00
_cell.angle_beta   90.00
_cell.angle_gamma   90.00
#
_symmetry.space_group_name_H-M   'P 1'
#
loop_
_entity.id
_entity.type
_entity.pdbx_description
1 polymer ?
#
loop_
_entity_poly.entity_id
_entity_poly.type
_entity_poly.pdbx_seq_one_letter_code
_entity_poly.pdbx_strand_id
1 'polypeptide(L)'
;SLGDWLNLLNLIVVLGDGVGGYSLLVGRIFPNCPIFYNTLFDVEKLSSVGLDNFIPAALALSSDIFNRVIHLDVNTEGISDILHPDFSKTLSHAVPQSYLVLCDAEGGGWEDPTKGIHIVQNICDYMIGSTTELAIIKTYCSRLDMVWAQIGILKGLFQLVGIVRSDFSSINSSECFLVAAHIKSEIVQGKTQILNVKRQLRVSCGYGSIQDFIGFTKHVRSNSETFSGSAQKNSEVYSQALQDDNWSSCAKLHLENMLKDLNPPESRFPESAIKHWRSVIQLVRFTHNVAKRFQASFLTDSIWYKVSREYLLVLSALIKSQYHLFLWKNFVNTGYISFYGSVDGSWSVVVRSKPHVGSGSVSKPLSQIIKGSRLKELLVTAGRIKKYNTYNVQFQ
;
A
#
# COMPACT_ATOMS: atom_id res chain seq x y z
N SER A 1 1.93 -23.40 12.81
CA SER A 1 1.48 -23.30 11.41
C SER A 1 1.78 -21.90 10.88
N LEU A 2 1.79 -21.65 9.56
CA LEU A 2 1.96 -20.28 9.01
C LEU A 2 0.91 -19.31 9.59
N GLY A 3 -0.28 -19.83 9.95
CA GLY A 3 -1.37 -19.07 10.57
C GLY A 3 -1.09 -18.59 12.00
N ASP A 4 -0.23 -19.27 12.76
CA ASP A 4 0.14 -18.83 14.12
C ASP A 4 1.15 -17.67 14.07
N TRP A 5 2.01 -17.63 13.06
CA TRP A 5 2.95 -16.53 12.82
C TRP A 5 2.24 -15.23 12.39
N LEU A 6 1.15 -15.33 11.62
CA LEU A 6 0.39 -14.18 11.11
C LEU A 6 -0.31 -13.38 12.23
N ASN A 7 -0.56 -13.97 13.40
CA ASN A 7 -1.24 -13.34 14.53
C ASN A 7 -0.27 -12.80 15.61
N LEU A 8 1.03 -13.06 15.50
CA LEU A 8 2.05 -12.69 16.50
C LEU A 8 2.85 -11.43 16.13
N LEU A 9 2.55 -10.77 15.01
CA LEU A 9 3.31 -9.60 14.57
C LEU A 9 2.80 -8.34 15.26
N ASN A 10 3.62 -7.80 16.17
CA ASN A 10 3.30 -6.58 16.90
C ASN A 10 3.19 -5.35 15.99
N LEU A 11 4.07 -5.23 14.99
CA LEU A 11 4.11 -4.09 14.07
C LEU A 11 5.02 -4.38 12.85
N ILE A 12 4.64 -3.85 11.69
CA ILE A 12 5.45 -3.84 10.46
C ILE A 12 5.85 -2.41 10.12
N VAL A 13 7.14 -2.18 9.89
CA VAL A 13 7.69 -0.90 9.42
C VAL A 13 7.87 -0.97 7.91
N VAL A 14 7.29 -0.03 7.17
CA VAL A 14 7.41 0.09 5.71
C VAL A 14 8.00 1.45 5.38
N LEU A 15 9.24 1.45 4.88
CA LEU A 15 10.03 2.64 4.57
C LEU A 15 10.10 2.87 3.06
N GLY A 16 10.10 4.14 2.64
CA GLY A 16 10.25 4.52 1.24
C GLY A 16 9.07 4.14 0.34
N ASP A 17 7.87 3.97 0.90
CA ASP A 17 6.72 3.34 0.21
C ASP A 17 6.01 4.23 -0.82
N GLY A 18 6.55 5.42 -1.10
CA GLY A 18 5.98 6.36 -2.08
C GLY A 18 4.51 6.68 -1.77
N VAL A 19 3.59 6.07 -2.52
CA VAL A 19 2.13 6.27 -2.40
C VAL A 19 1.41 5.25 -1.50
N GLY A 20 2.12 4.32 -0.85
CA GLY A 20 1.54 3.35 0.09
C GLY A 20 1.33 1.93 -0.47
N GLY A 21 2.06 1.54 -1.52
CA GLY A 21 1.85 0.28 -2.23
C GLY A 21 2.23 -0.96 -1.41
N TYR A 22 3.40 -0.95 -0.80
CA TYR A 22 3.86 -1.99 0.11
C TYR A 22 3.04 -2.01 1.39
N SER A 23 2.66 -0.85 1.95
CA SER A 23 1.79 -0.77 3.12
C SER A 23 0.43 -1.41 2.86
N LEU A 24 -0.15 -1.15 1.68
CA LEU A 24 -1.37 -1.81 1.25
C LEU A 24 -1.19 -3.33 1.15
N LEU A 25 -0.07 -3.77 0.57
CA LEU A 25 0.26 -5.19 0.42
C LEU A 25 0.40 -5.89 1.78
N VAL A 26 1.22 -5.35 2.68
CA VAL A 26 1.42 -5.95 4.01
C VAL A 26 0.16 -5.88 4.85
N GLY A 27 -0.63 -4.81 4.72
CA GLY A 27 -1.94 -4.73 5.37
C GLY A 27 -2.87 -5.85 4.93
N ARG A 28 -2.80 -6.27 3.67
CA ARG A 28 -3.58 -7.42 3.17
C ARG A 28 -3.03 -8.76 3.64
N ILE A 29 -1.71 -8.92 3.71
CA ILE A 29 -1.08 -10.19 4.14
C ILE A 29 -1.22 -10.39 5.65
N PHE A 30 -1.11 -9.31 6.43
CA PHE A 30 -1.16 -9.31 7.89
C PHE A 30 -2.35 -8.45 8.35
N PRO A 31 -3.60 -8.99 8.32
CA PRO A 31 -4.81 -8.19 8.49
C PRO A 31 -4.96 -7.52 9.86
N ASN A 32 -4.28 -8.03 10.89
CA ASN A 32 -4.37 -7.54 12.26
C ASN A 32 -3.14 -6.73 12.71
N CYS A 33 -2.12 -6.59 11.86
CA CYS A 33 -0.86 -5.98 12.26
C CYS A 33 -0.90 -4.44 12.09
N PRO A 34 -0.50 -3.65 13.10
CA PRO A 34 -0.19 -2.23 12.92
C PRO A 34 0.91 -2.01 11.89
N ILE A 35 0.81 -0.90 11.15
CA ILE A 35 1.75 -0.56 10.09
C ILE A 35 2.33 0.82 10.40
N PHE A 36 3.65 0.92 10.48
CA PHE A 36 4.32 2.20 10.36
C PHE A 36 4.62 2.44 8.88
N TYR A 37 4.01 3.45 8.29
CA TYR A 37 4.26 3.86 6.91
C TYR A 37 5.26 5.02 6.92
N ASN A 38 6.24 4.98 6.03
CA ASN A 38 7.12 6.09 5.74
C ASN A 38 7.33 6.29 4.25
N THR A 39 7.40 7.56 3.86
CA THR A 39 7.73 8.02 2.52
C THR A 39 8.56 9.29 2.63
N LEU A 40 9.38 9.61 1.62
CA LEU A 40 10.01 10.92 1.55
C LEU A 40 8.94 11.98 1.36
N PHE A 41 8.62 12.70 2.43
CA PHE A 41 7.55 13.66 2.44
C PHE A 41 8.02 14.99 1.87
N ASP A 42 7.23 15.53 0.94
CA ASP A 42 7.52 16.80 0.29
C ASP A 42 6.54 17.85 0.79
N VAL A 43 7.05 18.75 1.64
CA VAL A 43 6.27 19.80 2.30
C VAL A 43 5.66 20.76 1.27
N GLU A 44 6.26 20.91 0.08
CA GLU A 44 5.71 21.75 -0.99
C GLU A 44 4.37 21.22 -1.52
N LYS A 45 4.04 19.94 -1.26
CA LYS A 45 2.76 19.33 -1.64
C LYS A 45 1.63 19.64 -0.65
N LEU A 46 1.94 20.19 0.53
CA LEU A 46 0.90 20.61 1.48
C LEU A 46 0.26 21.92 1.01
N SER A 47 -1.06 22.03 1.14
CA SER A 47 -1.76 23.28 0.88
C SER A 47 -1.44 24.30 1.96
N SER A 48 -1.39 25.58 1.57
CA SER A 48 -1.04 26.71 2.44
C SER A 48 -2.04 27.01 3.56
N VAL A 49 -3.10 26.22 3.71
CA VAL A 49 -4.19 26.43 4.69
C VAL A 49 -4.14 25.51 5.90
N GLY A 50 -3.14 24.63 6.02
CA GLY A 50 -2.79 23.93 7.26
C GLY A 50 -3.78 22.86 7.74
N LEU A 51 -4.67 22.36 6.87
CA LEU A 51 -5.73 21.39 7.19
C LEU A 51 -5.61 20.06 6.44
N ASP A 52 -4.44 19.76 5.87
CA ASP A 52 -4.26 18.55 5.08
C ASP A 52 -3.82 17.39 5.98
N ASN A 53 -4.77 16.50 6.30
CA ASN A 53 -4.42 15.15 6.74
C ASN A 53 -3.82 14.41 5.55
N PHE A 54 -2.52 14.16 5.57
CA PHE A 54 -1.87 13.38 4.53
C PHE A 54 -2.37 11.93 4.56
N ILE A 55 -2.93 11.48 3.45
CA ILE A 55 -3.38 10.10 3.25
C ILE A 55 -2.66 9.53 2.03
N PRO A 56 -1.85 8.46 2.18
CA PRO A 56 -1.23 7.79 1.04
C PRO A 56 -2.29 7.32 0.04
N ALA A 57 -2.11 7.63 -1.24
CA ALA A 57 -3.13 7.41 -2.27
C ALA A 57 -3.55 5.93 -2.40
N ALA A 58 -2.64 4.98 -2.16
CA ALA A 58 -2.95 3.55 -2.18
C ALA A 58 -3.82 3.11 -0.99
N LEU A 59 -3.74 3.82 0.13
CA LEU A 59 -4.47 3.50 1.37
C LEU A 59 -5.81 4.24 1.47
N ALA A 60 -6.00 5.32 0.71
CA ALA A 60 -7.22 6.12 0.71
C ALA A 60 -8.50 5.28 0.47
N LEU A 61 -8.41 4.15 -0.22
CA LEU A 61 -9.57 3.27 -0.51
C LEU A 61 -9.63 2.01 0.37
N SER A 62 -8.75 1.88 1.35
CA SER A 62 -8.69 0.71 2.24
C SER A 62 -8.64 1.21 3.67
N SER A 63 -9.79 1.74 4.12
CA SER A 63 -9.95 2.35 5.45
C SER A 63 -9.56 1.42 6.59
N ASP A 64 -9.83 0.12 6.45
CA ASP A 64 -9.42 -0.92 7.40
C ASP A 64 -7.90 -1.06 7.54
N ILE A 65 -7.16 -0.84 6.45
CA ILE A 65 -5.69 -0.84 6.45
C ILE A 65 -5.18 0.52 6.91
N PHE A 66 -5.76 1.61 6.42
CA PHE A 66 -5.39 2.97 6.80
C PHE A 66 -5.53 3.21 8.31
N ASN A 67 -6.61 2.71 8.93
CA ASN A 67 -6.83 2.82 10.37
C ASN A 67 -5.81 2.06 11.21
N ARG A 68 -5.03 1.15 10.61
CA ARG A 68 -3.89 0.45 11.25
C ARG A 68 -2.57 1.14 11.00
N VAL A 69 -2.53 2.17 10.15
CA VAL A 69 -1.33 2.98 9.98
C VAL A 69 -1.18 3.88 11.20
N ILE A 70 -0.06 3.73 11.89
CA ILE A 70 0.25 4.52 13.08
C ILE A 70 1.30 5.59 12.77
N HIS A 71 1.32 6.63 13.60
CA HIS A 71 2.35 7.67 13.59
C HIS A 71 2.55 8.36 12.22
N LEU A 72 1.46 8.63 11.50
CA LEU A 72 1.53 9.36 10.22
C LEU A 72 2.14 10.76 10.37
N ASP A 73 1.96 11.37 11.53
CA ASP A 73 2.55 12.65 11.94
C ASP A 73 4.08 12.64 11.85
N VAL A 74 4.74 11.49 12.05
CA VAL A 74 6.20 11.39 11.91
C VAL A 74 6.66 11.68 10.47
N ASN A 75 5.83 11.41 9.46
CA ASN A 75 6.16 11.77 8.09
C ASN A 75 5.94 13.25 7.80
N THR A 76 4.91 13.85 8.36
CA THR A 76 4.51 15.24 8.03
C THR A 76 5.22 16.27 8.88
N GLU A 77 5.50 15.94 10.14
CA GLU A 77 6.10 16.84 11.14
C GLU A 77 7.50 16.39 11.58
N GLY A 78 7.81 15.10 11.42
CA GLY A 78 9.07 14.50 11.80
C GLY A 78 10.08 14.36 10.66
N ILE A 79 11.05 13.47 10.86
CA ILE A 79 12.10 13.18 9.89
C ILE A 79 11.63 12.07 8.96
N SER A 80 11.18 12.44 7.76
CA SER A 80 10.73 11.48 6.76
C SER A 80 11.86 10.91 5.88
N ASP A 81 12.98 11.63 5.77
CA ASP A 81 14.13 11.22 4.96
C ASP A 81 14.96 10.16 5.70
N ILE A 82 14.97 8.94 5.14
CA ILE A 82 15.71 7.79 5.67
C ILE A 82 17.22 8.06 5.70
N LEU A 83 17.74 8.95 4.86
CA LEU A 83 19.17 9.31 4.84
C LEU A 83 19.58 10.25 5.97
N HIS A 84 18.62 10.85 6.67
CA HIS A 84 18.94 11.79 7.74
C HIS A 84 19.63 11.06 8.92
N PRO A 85 20.72 11.61 9.51
CA PRO A 85 21.46 10.94 10.58
C PRO A 85 20.61 10.59 11.81
N ASP A 86 19.64 11.45 12.15
CA ASP A 86 18.71 11.23 13.27
C ASP A 86 17.45 10.43 12.90
N PHE A 87 17.34 9.90 11.68
CA PHE A 87 16.17 9.14 11.25
C PHE A 87 15.96 7.90 12.12
N SER A 88 17.01 7.10 12.30
CA SER A 88 16.96 5.88 13.11
C SER A 88 16.54 6.16 14.55
N LYS A 89 17.08 7.23 15.14
CA LYS A 89 16.69 7.70 16.48
C LYS A 89 15.22 8.09 16.52
N THR A 90 14.75 8.91 15.59
CA THR A 90 13.34 9.34 15.52
C THR A 90 12.42 8.14 15.38
N LEU A 91 12.76 7.21 14.49
CA LEU A 91 12.01 5.99 14.26
C LEU A 91 11.97 5.11 15.52
N SER A 92 13.09 4.92 16.23
CA SER A 92 13.12 4.13 17.47
C SER A 92 12.27 4.74 18.59
N HIS A 93 12.09 6.06 18.63
CA HIS A 93 11.20 6.70 19.61
C HIS A 93 9.73 6.50 19.25
N ALA A 94 9.38 6.62 17.97
CA ALA A 94 8.01 6.41 17.51
C ALA A 94 7.60 4.93 17.53
N VAL A 95 8.53 4.05 17.21
CA VAL A 95 8.31 2.62 16.99
C VAL A 95 9.44 1.84 17.67
N PRO A 96 9.42 1.68 19.00
CA PRO A 96 10.48 0.96 19.71
C PRO A 96 10.47 -0.55 19.43
N GLN A 97 9.37 -1.07 18.89
CA GLN A 97 9.20 -2.49 18.59
C GLN A 97 8.61 -2.65 17.20
N SER A 98 9.29 -3.45 16.39
CA SER A 98 8.75 -3.99 15.15
C SER A 98 9.20 -5.42 14.99
N TYR A 99 8.51 -6.18 14.16
CA TYR A 99 8.95 -7.53 13.79
C TYR A 99 9.66 -7.54 12.43
N LEU A 100 9.11 -6.77 11.48
CA LEU A 100 9.56 -6.71 10.09
C LEU A 100 9.81 -5.25 9.69
N VAL A 101 10.94 -5.01 9.05
CA VAL A 101 11.24 -3.78 8.31
C VAL A 101 11.27 -4.10 6.82
N LEU A 102 10.46 -3.39 6.05
CA LEU A 102 10.46 -3.38 4.59
C LEU A 102 10.94 -2.01 4.12
N CYS A 103 11.83 -1.97 3.13
CA CYS A 103 12.32 -0.72 2.57
C CYS A 103 12.31 -0.75 1.04
N ASP A 104 11.45 0.07 0.44
CA ASP A 104 11.36 0.34 -1.01
C ASP A 104 11.93 1.73 -1.35
N ALA A 105 13.02 2.12 -0.67
CA ALA A 105 13.73 3.35 -1.00
C ALA A 105 14.81 3.06 -2.05
N GLU A 106 14.83 3.85 -3.12
CA GLU A 106 15.90 3.82 -4.10
C GLU A 106 17.11 4.61 -3.59
N GLY A 107 18.32 4.07 -3.78
CA GLY A 107 19.55 4.86 -3.66
C GLY A 107 19.69 5.87 -4.80
N GLY A 108 20.84 6.54 -4.91
CA GLY A 108 21.15 7.38 -6.09
C GLY A 108 21.45 6.57 -7.36
N GLY A 109 20.92 5.35 -7.45
CA GLY A 109 21.16 4.41 -8.54
C GLY A 109 22.65 4.15 -8.81
N TRP A 110 23.00 4.15 -10.09
CA TRP A 110 24.39 3.98 -10.54
C TRP A 110 25.27 5.19 -10.21
N GLU A 111 24.67 6.38 -10.08
CA GLU A 111 25.39 7.65 -9.95
C GLU A 111 25.96 7.85 -8.55
N ASP A 112 25.19 7.47 -7.53
CA ASP A 112 25.59 7.59 -6.13
C ASP A 112 25.26 6.31 -5.33
N PRO A 113 26.23 5.38 -5.21
CA PRO A 113 26.07 4.15 -4.42
C PRO A 113 26.04 4.40 -2.91
N THR A 114 26.38 5.60 -2.43
CA THR A 114 26.52 5.87 -0.99
C THR A 114 25.15 5.96 -0.28
N LYS A 115 24.12 6.49 -0.97
CA LYS A 115 22.75 6.56 -0.44
C LYS A 115 22.21 5.18 -0.05
N GLY A 116 22.39 4.19 -0.91
CA GLY A 116 21.94 2.81 -0.62
C GLY A 116 22.63 2.21 0.60
N ILE A 117 23.88 2.61 0.86
CA ILE A 117 24.63 2.15 2.04
C ILE A 117 24.13 2.85 3.30
N HIS A 118 23.92 4.17 3.25
CA HIS A 118 23.37 4.94 4.37
C HIS A 118 21.95 4.48 4.76
N ILE A 119 21.10 4.15 3.78
CA ILE A 119 19.78 3.56 4.06
C ILE A 119 19.93 2.28 4.89
N VAL A 120 20.81 1.37 4.48
CA VAL A 120 21.03 0.10 5.20
C VAL A 120 21.64 0.34 6.59
N GLN A 121 22.54 1.31 6.74
CA GLN A 121 23.10 1.70 8.04
C GLN A 121 22.02 2.22 8.99
N ASN A 122 21.20 3.19 8.55
CA ASN A 122 20.14 3.76 9.38
C ASN A 122 19.08 2.72 9.76
N ILE A 123 18.76 1.77 8.86
CA ILE A 123 17.90 0.63 9.18
C ILE A 123 18.56 -0.27 10.24
N CYS A 124 19.84 -0.60 10.10
CA CYS A 124 20.55 -1.41 11.10
C CYS A 124 20.63 -0.70 12.46
N ASP A 125 20.86 0.62 12.48
CA ASP A 125 20.91 1.43 13.70
C ASP A 125 19.56 1.42 14.43
N TYR A 126 18.46 1.55 13.69
CA TYR A 126 17.12 1.36 14.24
C TYR A 126 16.92 -0.07 14.79
N MET A 127 17.40 -1.07 14.06
CA MET A 127 17.20 -2.47 14.42
C MET A 127 18.00 -2.94 15.63
N ILE A 128 19.17 -2.34 15.91
CA ILE A 128 19.95 -2.61 17.13
C ILE A 128 19.13 -2.32 18.39
N GLY A 129 18.25 -1.30 18.34
CA GLY A 129 17.44 -0.86 19.47
C GLY A 129 16.01 -1.43 19.50
N SER A 130 15.62 -2.23 18.52
CA SER A 130 14.24 -2.77 18.40
C SER A 130 14.21 -4.29 18.43
N THR A 131 13.02 -4.86 18.60
CA THR A 131 12.78 -6.32 18.62
C THR A 131 12.66 -6.94 17.22
N THR A 132 13.32 -6.34 16.23
CA THR A 132 13.08 -6.65 14.82
C THR A 132 13.82 -7.90 14.38
N GLU A 133 13.11 -8.86 13.81
CA GLU A 133 13.66 -10.17 13.43
C GLU A 133 14.02 -10.29 11.95
N LEU A 134 13.36 -9.49 11.10
CA LEU A 134 13.43 -9.60 9.65
C LEU A 134 13.55 -8.22 9.00
N ALA A 135 14.49 -8.09 8.07
CA ALA A 135 14.61 -6.95 7.18
C ALA A 135 14.55 -7.40 5.71
N ILE A 136 13.77 -6.70 4.91
CA ILE A 136 13.66 -6.88 3.45
C ILE A 136 13.90 -5.52 2.81
N ILE A 137 15.04 -5.37 2.14
CA ILE A 137 15.53 -4.08 1.63
C ILE A 137 15.72 -4.19 0.12
N LYS A 138 15.03 -3.36 -0.66
CA LYS A 138 15.23 -3.28 -2.10
C LYS A 138 16.63 -2.76 -2.44
N THR A 139 17.24 -3.33 -3.46
CA THR A 139 18.52 -2.86 -4.02
C THR A 139 18.65 -3.23 -5.50
N TYR A 140 19.74 -2.80 -6.14
CA TYR A 140 20.01 -3.07 -7.55
C TYR A 140 21.37 -3.74 -7.72
N CYS A 141 21.37 -4.95 -8.29
CA CYS A 141 22.56 -5.70 -8.68
C CYS A 141 23.35 -5.06 -9.84
N SER A 142 22.91 -3.92 -10.38
CA SER A 142 23.72 -3.13 -11.32
C SER A 142 25.03 -2.68 -10.68
N ARG A 143 25.04 -2.42 -9.36
CA ARG A 143 26.24 -2.03 -8.58
C ARG A 143 26.58 -3.10 -7.54
N LEU A 144 27.29 -4.16 -7.97
CA LEU A 144 27.68 -5.27 -7.10
C LEU A 144 28.57 -4.85 -5.93
N ASP A 145 29.37 -3.80 -6.09
CA ASP A 145 30.18 -3.21 -5.03
C ASP A 145 29.31 -2.62 -3.89
N MET A 146 28.23 -1.93 -4.25
CA MET A 146 27.24 -1.43 -3.29
C MET A 146 26.50 -2.58 -2.60
N VAL A 147 26.01 -3.57 -3.36
CA VAL A 147 25.31 -4.74 -2.81
C VAL A 147 26.21 -5.52 -1.84
N TRP A 148 27.48 -5.70 -2.18
CA TRP A 148 28.47 -6.32 -1.31
C TRP A 148 28.64 -5.54 0.01
N ALA A 149 28.72 -4.21 -0.07
CA ALA A 149 28.79 -3.35 1.11
C ALA A 149 27.58 -3.52 2.03
N GLN A 150 26.38 -3.48 1.45
CA GLN A 150 25.11 -3.64 2.17
C GLN A 150 25.03 -5.01 2.85
N ILE A 151 25.44 -6.10 2.16
CA ILE A 151 25.52 -7.43 2.75
C ILE A 151 26.52 -7.47 3.91
N GLY A 152 27.68 -6.84 3.77
CA GLY A 152 28.68 -6.75 4.84
C GLY A 152 28.14 -6.06 6.09
N ILE A 153 27.38 -4.98 5.93
CA ILE A 153 26.71 -4.28 7.04
C ILE A 153 25.66 -5.19 7.70
N LEU A 154 24.76 -5.77 6.90
CA LEU A 154 23.73 -6.68 7.41
C LEU A 154 24.35 -7.90 8.11
N LYS A 155 25.44 -8.47 7.58
CA LYS A 155 26.16 -9.57 8.21
C LYS A 155 26.83 -9.20 9.54
N GLY A 156 27.00 -7.91 9.84
CA GLY A 156 27.42 -7.46 11.18
C GLY A 156 26.34 -7.66 12.24
N LEU A 157 25.06 -7.53 11.84
CA LEU A 157 23.91 -7.59 12.75
C LEU A 157 23.17 -8.93 12.71
N PHE A 158 23.05 -9.56 11.54
CA PHE A 158 22.19 -10.72 11.31
C PHE A 158 22.96 -12.01 11.05
N GLN A 159 22.35 -13.13 11.44
CA GLN A 159 22.88 -14.48 11.18
C GLN A 159 22.71 -14.84 9.70
N LEU A 160 21.50 -14.62 9.17
CA LEU A 160 21.14 -14.94 7.79
C LEU A 160 21.07 -13.65 6.97
N VAL A 161 21.74 -13.62 5.83
CA VAL A 161 21.64 -12.54 4.84
C VAL A 161 21.71 -13.20 3.47
N GLY A 162 20.76 -12.87 2.60
CA GLY A 162 20.67 -13.40 1.24
C GLY A 162 20.16 -12.37 0.25
N ILE A 163 20.37 -12.65 -1.03
CA ILE A 163 19.79 -11.87 -2.14
C ILE A 163 18.63 -12.69 -2.71
N VAL A 164 17.46 -12.08 -2.78
CA VAL A 164 16.27 -12.66 -3.40
C VAL A 164 15.86 -11.78 -4.57
N ARG A 165 15.46 -12.39 -5.69
CA ARG A 165 14.86 -11.67 -6.81
C ARG A 165 13.41 -12.11 -6.93
N SER A 166 12.53 -11.15 -7.19
CA SER A 166 11.13 -11.46 -7.44
C SER A 166 10.97 -12.10 -8.82
N ASP A 167 10.14 -13.12 -8.90
CA ASP A 167 9.69 -13.67 -10.18
C ASP A 167 8.92 -12.64 -11.03
N PHE A 168 8.44 -11.55 -10.43
CA PHE A 168 7.74 -10.45 -11.11
C PHE A 168 8.66 -9.30 -11.54
N SER A 169 9.95 -9.38 -11.25
CA SER A 169 10.89 -8.37 -11.70
C SER A 169 10.94 -8.36 -13.24
N SER A 170 10.94 -7.17 -13.83
CA SER A 170 11.02 -7.01 -15.29
C SER A 170 12.22 -7.75 -15.87
N ILE A 171 12.08 -8.22 -17.12
CA ILE A 171 13.19 -8.83 -17.86
C ILE A 171 14.37 -7.85 -17.87
N ASN A 172 15.57 -8.35 -17.58
CA ASN A 172 16.81 -7.58 -17.45
C ASN A 172 16.81 -6.53 -16.33
N SER A 173 15.80 -6.50 -15.46
CA SER A 173 15.87 -5.69 -14.24
C SER A 173 16.92 -6.24 -13.30
N SER A 174 17.79 -5.35 -12.83
CA SER A 174 18.76 -5.65 -11.77
C SER A 174 18.17 -5.49 -10.37
N GLU A 175 16.88 -5.13 -10.25
CA GLU A 175 16.17 -5.01 -8.98
C GLU A 175 16.14 -6.36 -8.26
N CYS A 176 16.47 -6.32 -6.98
CA CYS A 176 16.43 -7.46 -6.07
C CYS A 176 16.21 -6.97 -4.64
N PHE A 177 16.09 -7.90 -3.71
CA PHE A 177 15.88 -7.66 -2.30
C PHE A 177 16.99 -8.31 -1.49
N LEU A 178 17.58 -7.56 -0.57
CA LEU A 178 18.38 -8.10 0.52
C LEU A 178 17.43 -8.55 1.61
N VAL A 179 17.50 -9.83 1.96
CA VAL A 179 16.72 -10.41 3.05
C VAL A 179 17.68 -10.77 4.17
N ALA A 180 17.48 -10.19 5.35
CA ALA A 180 18.29 -10.42 6.52
C ALA A 180 17.42 -10.86 7.70
N ALA A 181 17.81 -11.93 8.39
CA ALA A 181 16.99 -12.55 9.44
C ALA A 181 17.84 -13.00 10.63
N HIS A 182 17.20 -12.98 11.80
CA HIS A 182 17.73 -13.36 13.11
C HIS A 182 18.91 -12.50 13.54
N ILE A 183 18.66 -11.53 14.43
CA ILE A 183 19.71 -10.72 15.03
C ILE A 183 20.68 -11.62 15.83
N LYS A 184 21.97 -11.33 15.74
CA LYS A 184 23.01 -12.05 16.51
C LYS A 184 22.96 -11.65 17.97
N SER A 185 23.27 -12.59 18.87
CA SER A 185 23.49 -12.29 20.28
C SER A 185 24.70 -11.37 20.51
N GLU A 186 25.72 -11.48 19.65
CA GLU A 186 26.91 -10.63 19.66
C GLU A 186 26.95 -9.78 18.39
N ILE A 187 26.67 -8.49 18.55
CA ILE A 187 26.68 -7.52 17.46
C ILE A 187 28.12 -7.04 17.26
N VAL A 188 28.67 -7.33 16.08
CA VAL A 188 29.97 -6.80 15.68
C VAL A 188 29.70 -5.58 14.81
N GLN A 189 29.88 -4.39 15.38
CA GLN A 189 29.80 -3.15 14.61
C GLN A 189 30.99 -3.08 13.64
N GLY A 190 30.76 -3.52 12.41
CA GLY A 190 31.68 -3.25 11.31
C GLY A 190 31.66 -1.76 10.99
N LYS A 191 32.80 -1.08 11.15
CA LYS A 191 32.94 0.28 10.60
C LYS A 191 33.02 0.19 9.09
N THR A 192 31.92 0.47 8.40
CA THR A 192 31.93 0.62 6.94
C THR A 192 32.55 1.97 6.58
N GLN A 193 33.82 1.96 6.18
CA GLN A 193 34.39 3.13 5.52
C GLN A 193 34.05 3.10 4.05
N ILE A 194 33.38 4.15 3.59
CA ILE A 194 33.08 4.37 2.17
C ILE A 194 34.11 5.37 1.64
N LEU A 195 35.04 4.90 0.82
CA LEU A 195 35.91 5.78 0.05
C LEU A 195 35.48 5.71 -1.41
N ASN A 196 34.89 6.79 -1.93
CA ASN A 196 34.60 6.92 -3.35
C ASN A 196 35.85 7.45 -4.06
N VAL A 197 36.70 6.54 -4.54
CA VAL A 197 37.91 6.88 -5.28
C VAL A 197 37.66 6.57 -6.75
N LYS A 198 37.60 7.60 -7.60
CA LYS A 198 37.39 7.44 -9.06
C LYS A 198 36.14 6.61 -9.42
N ARG A 199 35.00 6.84 -8.74
CA ARG A 199 33.72 6.10 -8.93
C ARG A 199 33.75 4.63 -8.48
N GLN A 200 34.85 4.17 -7.87
CA GLN A 200 34.91 2.86 -7.22
C GLN A 200 34.67 3.03 -5.72
N LEU A 201 33.70 2.28 -5.22
CA LEU A 201 33.40 2.20 -3.80
C LEU A 201 34.41 1.26 -3.14
N ARG A 202 35.31 1.79 -2.31
CA ARG A 202 36.08 0.95 -1.40
C ARG A 202 35.31 0.82 -0.11
N VAL A 203 35.00 -0.43 0.24
CA VAL A 203 34.29 -0.83 1.44
C VAL A 203 35.30 -1.54 2.31
N SER A 204 35.62 -0.96 3.45
CA SER A 204 36.22 -1.73 4.54
C SER A 204 35.08 -2.14 5.44
N CYS A 205 34.72 -3.41 5.46
CA CYS A 205 33.76 -3.98 6.39
C CYS A 205 34.47 -5.12 7.14
N GLY A 206 34.23 -5.26 8.45
CA GLY A 206 34.87 -6.29 9.27
C GLY A 206 34.56 -7.75 8.85
N TYR A 207 33.75 -7.93 7.81
CA TYR A 207 33.19 -9.21 7.35
C TYR A 207 33.55 -9.59 5.91
N GLY A 208 34.65 -9.08 5.35
CA GLY A 208 35.11 -9.55 4.05
C GLY A 208 36.42 -8.93 3.57
N SER A 209 37.19 -9.72 2.82
CA SER A 209 38.38 -9.31 2.10
C SER A 209 38.06 -8.93 0.64
N ILE A 210 39.00 -8.26 -0.03
CA ILE A 210 38.90 -7.99 -1.48
C ILE A 210 38.77 -9.29 -2.29
N GLN A 211 39.34 -10.40 -1.81
CA GLN A 211 39.25 -11.70 -2.48
C GLN A 211 37.81 -12.25 -2.44
N ASP A 212 37.10 -12.02 -1.35
CA ASP A 212 35.70 -12.42 -1.18
C ASP A 212 34.78 -11.67 -2.16
N PHE A 213 35.09 -10.42 -2.49
CA PHE A 213 34.36 -9.65 -3.49
C PHE A 213 34.46 -10.26 -4.90
N ILE A 214 35.64 -10.77 -5.29
CA ILE A 214 35.80 -11.45 -6.59
C ILE A 214 34.96 -12.74 -6.61
N GLY A 215 34.99 -13.51 -5.53
CA GLY A 215 34.13 -14.70 -5.38
C GLY A 215 32.65 -14.36 -5.47
N PHE A 216 32.22 -13.32 -4.75
CA PHE A 216 30.85 -12.81 -4.77
C PHE A 216 30.40 -12.39 -6.18
N THR A 217 31.18 -11.55 -6.86
CA THR A 217 30.83 -11.08 -8.21
C THR A 217 30.74 -12.24 -9.20
N LYS A 218 31.64 -13.23 -9.11
CA LYS A 218 31.56 -14.46 -9.91
C LYS A 218 30.29 -15.25 -9.61
N HIS A 219 29.95 -15.42 -8.34
CA HIS A 219 28.75 -16.14 -7.90
C HIS A 219 27.45 -15.47 -8.38
N VAL A 220 27.32 -14.15 -8.23
CA VAL A 220 26.12 -13.43 -8.71
C VAL A 220 26.00 -13.51 -10.23
N ARG A 221 27.12 -13.36 -10.96
CA ARG A 221 27.14 -13.45 -12.43
C ARG A 221 26.86 -14.86 -12.95
N SER A 222 27.35 -15.91 -12.29
CA SER A 222 27.05 -17.30 -12.70
C SER A 222 25.57 -17.64 -12.52
N ASN A 223 24.87 -16.92 -11.64
CA ASN A 223 23.42 -17.04 -11.47
C ASN A 223 22.63 -16.00 -12.31
N SER A 224 23.27 -15.33 -13.29
CA SER A 224 22.61 -14.32 -14.14
C SER A 224 21.45 -14.88 -14.98
N GLU A 225 21.43 -16.19 -15.26
CA GLU A 225 20.30 -16.85 -15.92
C GLU A 225 19.03 -16.77 -15.07
N THR A 226 19.16 -16.86 -13.73
CA THR A 226 18.06 -16.62 -12.78
C THR A 226 17.60 -15.16 -12.78
N PHE A 227 18.50 -14.21 -13.09
CA PHE A 227 18.17 -12.80 -13.33
C PHE A 227 17.56 -12.53 -14.72
N SER A 228 17.67 -13.48 -15.65
CA SER A 228 17.17 -13.35 -17.03
C SER A 228 15.84 -14.08 -17.25
N GLY A 229 15.35 -14.81 -16.24
CA GLY A 229 14.06 -15.48 -16.25
C GLY A 229 12.90 -14.50 -16.49
N SER A 230 12.01 -14.87 -17.41
CA SER A 230 10.80 -14.10 -17.75
C SER A 230 9.71 -14.27 -16.67
N ALA A 231 9.18 -13.15 -16.19
CA ALA A 231 8.01 -13.10 -15.29
C ALA A 231 6.79 -13.84 -15.84
N GLN A 232 6.76 -14.07 -17.16
CA GLN A 232 5.67 -14.72 -17.86
C GLN A 232 5.49 -16.20 -17.49
N LYS A 233 6.54 -16.90 -17.05
CA LYS A 233 6.44 -18.31 -16.63
C LYS A 233 5.76 -18.49 -15.28
N ASN A 234 5.95 -17.54 -14.36
CA ASN A 234 5.48 -17.63 -12.98
C ASN A 234 4.24 -16.75 -12.72
N SER A 235 3.84 -15.92 -13.68
CA SER A 235 2.67 -15.03 -13.58
C SER A 235 1.36 -15.80 -13.44
N GLU A 236 1.23 -17.01 -14.01
CA GLU A 236 0.01 -17.82 -13.92
C GLU A 236 -0.24 -18.33 -12.51
N VAL A 237 0.76 -18.91 -11.84
CA VAL A 237 0.66 -19.43 -10.46
C VAL A 237 0.33 -18.33 -9.48
N TYR A 238 0.91 -17.14 -9.65
CA TYR A 238 0.59 -15.99 -8.80
C TYR A 238 -0.75 -15.34 -9.14
N SER A 239 -1.11 -15.25 -10.43
CA SER A 239 -2.44 -14.79 -10.82
C SER A 239 -3.50 -15.72 -10.24
N GLN A 240 -3.21 -17.03 -10.17
CA GLN A 240 -4.02 -18.01 -9.44
C GLN A 240 -3.98 -17.75 -7.93
N ALA A 241 -2.83 -17.53 -7.30
CA ALA A 241 -2.73 -17.25 -5.85
C ALA A 241 -3.40 -15.93 -5.43
N LEU A 242 -3.38 -14.90 -6.29
CA LEU A 242 -4.15 -13.66 -6.13
C LEU A 242 -5.65 -13.83 -6.43
N GLN A 243 -6.01 -14.85 -7.21
CA GLN A 243 -7.39 -15.24 -7.50
C GLN A 243 -7.95 -16.22 -6.46
N ASP A 244 -7.08 -16.92 -5.72
CA ASP A 244 -7.42 -17.92 -4.71
C ASP A 244 -8.17 -17.29 -3.53
N ASP A 245 -8.98 -18.13 -2.86
CA ASP A 245 -10.03 -17.77 -1.88
C ASP A 245 -9.56 -16.99 -0.63
N ASN A 246 -8.28 -16.66 -0.50
CA ASN A 246 -7.84 -15.67 0.49
C ASN A 246 -8.22 -14.24 0.07
N TRP A 247 -8.35 -13.95 -1.23
CA TRP A 247 -8.93 -12.67 -1.66
C TRP A 247 -10.43 -12.62 -1.39
N SER A 248 -11.14 -13.76 -1.46
CA SER A 248 -12.54 -13.82 -1.03
C SER A 248 -12.66 -13.65 0.49
N SER A 249 -11.63 -14.01 1.26
CA SER A 249 -11.53 -13.77 2.72
C SER A 249 -11.21 -12.31 3.09
N CYS A 250 -10.32 -11.63 2.36
CA CYS A 250 -10.09 -10.19 2.55
C CYS A 250 -11.21 -9.33 1.96
N ALA A 251 -11.77 -9.71 0.81
CA ALA A 251 -12.99 -9.13 0.30
C ALA A 251 -14.16 -9.40 1.25
N LYS A 252 -14.22 -10.58 1.89
CA LYS A 252 -15.15 -10.91 2.98
C LYS A 252 -14.92 -10.00 4.17
N LEU A 253 -13.70 -9.81 4.65
CA LEU A 253 -13.41 -8.93 5.79
C LEU A 253 -13.75 -7.47 5.45
N HIS A 254 -13.42 -7.01 4.24
CA HIS A 254 -13.76 -5.68 3.75
C HIS A 254 -15.27 -5.51 3.58
N LEU A 255 -15.96 -6.50 2.99
CA LEU A 255 -17.42 -6.54 2.92
C LEU A 255 -18.06 -6.66 4.29
N GLU A 256 -17.51 -7.43 5.21
CA GLU A 256 -17.99 -7.57 6.59
C GLU A 256 -17.74 -6.32 7.39
N ASN A 257 -16.66 -5.58 7.16
CA ASN A 257 -16.41 -4.29 7.80
C ASN A 257 -17.35 -3.23 7.22
N MET A 258 -17.45 -3.15 5.88
CA MET A 258 -18.47 -2.32 5.21
C MET A 258 -19.88 -2.69 5.68
N LEU A 259 -20.19 -3.98 5.82
CA LEU A 259 -21.50 -4.46 6.25
C LEU A 259 -21.70 -4.28 7.75
N LYS A 260 -20.69 -4.42 8.63
CA LYS A 260 -20.77 -4.13 10.07
C LYS A 260 -21.04 -2.65 10.31
N ASP A 261 -20.41 -1.77 9.54
CA ASP A 261 -20.69 -0.33 9.54
C ASP A 261 -22.10 -0.01 8.99
N LEU A 262 -22.62 -0.89 8.13
CA LEU A 262 -23.99 -0.89 7.62
C LEU A 262 -24.97 -1.76 8.44
N ASN A 263 -24.54 -2.33 9.58
CA ASN A 263 -25.37 -3.18 10.42
C ASN A 263 -25.19 -2.93 11.94
N PRO A 264 -25.08 -1.68 12.45
CA PRO A 264 -25.65 -1.41 13.77
C PRO A 264 -27.16 -1.71 13.71
N PRO A 265 -27.80 -2.10 14.83
CA PRO A 265 -29.24 -2.43 14.90
C PRO A 265 -30.19 -1.31 14.44
N GLU A 266 -29.68 -0.17 13.97
CA GLU A 266 -30.40 0.99 13.44
C GLU A 266 -29.77 1.55 12.13
N SER A 267 -29.08 0.74 11.33
CA SER A 267 -28.41 1.20 10.11
C SER A 267 -29.36 1.63 8.99
N ARG A 268 -29.63 2.94 8.93
CA ARG A 268 -30.39 3.58 7.87
C ARG A 268 -29.53 3.77 6.62
N PHE A 269 -29.21 2.69 5.90
CA PHE A 269 -28.72 2.86 4.51
C PHE A 269 -29.68 3.80 3.77
N PRO A 270 -29.22 4.88 3.13
CA PRO A 270 -27.84 5.15 2.66
C PRO A 270 -26.94 6.00 3.58
N GLU A 271 -27.37 6.41 4.78
CA GLU A 271 -26.68 7.39 5.62
C GLU A 271 -25.26 6.97 6.06
N SER A 272 -25.08 5.73 6.54
CA SER A 272 -23.76 5.25 7.00
C SER A 272 -22.72 5.19 5.88
N ALA A 273 -23.12 4.76 4.69
CA ALA A 273 -22.25 4.75 3.51
C ALA A 273 -21.84 6.18 3.12
N ILE A 274 -22.76 7.15 3.22
CA ILE A 274 -22.47 8.55 2.95
C ILE A 274 -21.49 9.12 3.99
N LYS A 275 -21.64 8.80 5.28
CA LYS A 275 -20.68 9.20 6.33
C LYS A 275 -19.28 8.65 6.04
N HIS A 276 -19.18 7.38 5.65
CA HIS A 276 -17.92 6.76 5.25
C HIS A 276 -17.30 7.45 4.02
N TRP A 277 -18.08 7.70 2.97
CA TRP A 277 -17.55 8.39 1.80
C TRP A 277 -17.12 9.82 2.10
N ARG A 278 -17.78 10.52 3.02
CA ARG A 278 -17.37 11.86 3.46
C ARG A 278 -16.04 11.86 4.20
N SER A 279 -15.73 10.83 4.99
CA SER A 279 -14.42 10.73 5.65
C SER A 279 -13.29 10.40 4.67
N VAL A 280 -13.61 9.79 3.53
CA VAL A 280 -12.62 9.33 2.53
C VAL A 280 -12.50 10.27 1.33
N ILE A 281 -13.58 10.93 0.93
CA ILE A 281 -13.67 11.77 -0.27
C ILE A 281 -13.97 13.22 0.16
N GLN A 282 -12.90 14.01 0.27
CA GLN A 282 -13.00 15.43 0.53
C GLN A 282 -13.34 16.19 -0.77
N LEU A 283 -14.61 16.55 -0.96
CA LEU A 283 -15.02 17.46 -2.03
C LEU A 283 -14.99 18.91 -1.52
N VAL A 284 -14.32 19.81 -2.24
CA VAL A 284 -14.24 21.24 -1.88
C VAL A 284 -15.51 21.97 -2.35
N ARG A 285 -15.95 22.96 -1.55
CA ARG A 285 -17.19 23.74 -1.68
C ARG A 285 -17.43 24.30 -3.09
N PHE A 286 -18.63 24.07 -3.64
CA PHE A 286 -19.14 24.79 -4.82
C PHE A 286 -19.64 26.20 -4.41
N THR A 287 -18.74 27.14 -4.12
CA THR A 287 -19.11 28.55 -3.97
C THR A 287 -18.55 29.39 -5.12
N HIS A 288 -19.41 30.20 -5.77
CA HIS A 288 -19.08 30.98 -6.97
C HIS A 288 -17.81 31.85 -6.83
N ASN A 289 -17.46 32.28 -5.61
CA ASN A 289 -16.29 33.14 -5.36
C ASN A 289 -14.96 32.39 -5.20
N VAL A 290 -15.00 31.07 -5.01
CA VAL A 290 -13.81 30.23 -4.73
C VAL A 290 -13.26 29.57 -6.02
N ALA A 291 -14.08 29.52 -7.08
CA ALA A 291 -13.77 28.91 -8.37
C ALA A 291 -12.55 29.49 -9.11
N LYS A 292 -12.04 30.67 -8.70
CA LYS A 292 -10.89 31.33 -9.34
C LYS A 292 -9.54 31.13 -8.62
N ARG A 293 -9.51 30.55 -7.41
CA ARG A 293 -8.26 30.45 -6.60
C ARG A 293 -7.86 29.03 -6.20
N PHE A 294 -8.74 28.05 -6.37
CA PHE A 294 -8.46 26.66 -6.02
C PHE A 294 -8.56 25.81 -7.29
N GLN A 295 -7.50 25.04 -7.62
CA GLN A 295 -7.67 23.92 -8.55
C GLN A 295 -8.74 23.00 -7.94
N ALA A 296 -9.86 22.87 -8.64
CA ALA A 296 -11.04 22.23 -8.10
C ALA A 296 -10.85 20.71 -7.96
N SER A 297 -11.26 20.17 -6.80
CA SER A 297 -11.68 18.77 -6.68
C SER A 297 -13.00 18.59 -7.42
N PHE A 298 -12.94 18.49 -8.75
CA PHE A 298 -14.08 18.15 -9.57
C PHE A 298 -14.54 16.73 -9.26
N LEU A 299 -15.85 16.46 -9.40
CA LEU A 299 -16.37 15.09 -9.49
C LEU A 299 -15.78 14.42 -10.74
N THR A 300 -14.59 13.86 -10.60
CA THR A 300 -13.88 13.17 -11.69
C THR A 300 -14.61 11.88 -12.04
N ASP A 301 -14.38 11.36 -13.25
CA ASP A 301 -14.92 10.06 -13.65
C ASP A 301 -14.50 8.91 -12.72
N SER A 302 -13.37 9.06 -12.02
CA SER A 302 -12.91 8.12 -10.99
C SER A 302 -13.79 8.17 -9.74
N ILE A 303 -14.11 9.38 -9.25
CA ILE A 303 -14.99 9.56 -8.08
C ILE A 303 -16.41 9.08 -8.40
N TRP A 304 -16.96 9.48 -9.55
CA TRP A 304 -18.25 8.99 -10.04
C TRP A 304 -18.30 7.47 -10.06
N TYR A 305 -17.25 6.84 -10.59
CA TYR A 305 -17.17 5.39 -10.68
C TYR A 305 -17.13 4.73 -9.30
N LYS A 306 -16.24 5.16 -8.42
CA LYS A 306 -16.04 4.56 -7.09
C LYS A 306 -17.32 4.61 -6.25
N VAL A 307 -17.93 5.78 -6.11
CA VAL A 307 -19.16 5.95 -5.31
C VAL A 307 -20.32 5.15 -5.92
N SER A 308 -20.47 5.19 -7.25
CA SER A 308 -21.52 4.41 -7.93
C SER A 308 -21.31 2.91 -7.76
N ARG A 309 -20.07 2.42 -7.91
CA ARG A 309 -19.71 1.02 -7.75
C ARG A 309 -20.03 0.55 -6.34
N GLU A 310 -19.59 1.25 -5.32
CA GLU A 310 -19.84 0.87 -3.92
C GLU A 310 -21.33 0.87 -3.58
N TYR A 311 -22.07 1.91 -3.98
CA TYR A 311 -23.53 1.94 -3.80
C TYR A 311 -24.21 0.73 -4.46
N LEU A 312 -23.83 0.42 -5.71
CA LEU A 312 -24.40 -0.69 -6.47
C LEU A 312 -24.00 -2.07 -5.92
N LEU A 313 -22.81 -2.20 -5.34
CA LEU A 313 -22.36 -3.42 -4.66
C LEU A 313 -23.17 -3.67 -3.38
N VAL A 314 -23.43 -2.63 -2.58
CA VAL A 314 -24.33 -2.74 -1.42
C VAL A 314 -25.73 -3.17 -1.86
N LEU A 315 -26.29 -2.55 -2.90
CA LEU A 315 -27.56 -2.98 -3.47
C LEU A 315 -27.53 -4.42 -3.99
N SER A 316 -26.40 -4.87 -4.53
CA SER A 316 -26.26 -6.23 -5.06
C SER A 316 -26.38 -7.30 -3.98
N ALA A 317 -26.00 -6.98 -2.74
CA ALA A 317 -26.16 -7.86 -1.59
C ALA A 317 -27.65 -8.15 -1.28
N LEU A 318 -28.57 -7.27 -1.72
CA LEU A 318 -30.02 -7.41 -1.55
C LEU A 318 -30.69 -8.26 -2.65
N ILE A 319 -29.95 -8.74 -3.65
CA ILE A 319 -30.49 -9.51 -4.78
C ILE A 319 -30.82 -10.95 -4.35
N LYS A 320 -32.05 -11.16 -3.89
CA LYS A 320 -32.59 -12.47 -3.48
C LYS A 320 -33.20 -13.32 -4.61
N SER A 321 -33.58 -12.72 -5.74
CA SER A 321 -34.32 -13.40 -6.82
C SER A 321 -33.88 -12.96 -8.22
N GLN A 322 -34.29 -13.70 -9.26
CA GLN A 322 -34.08 -13.28 -10.65
C GLN A 322 -34.79 -11.97 -10.97
N TYR A 323 -35.96 -11.73 -10.37
CA TYR A 323 -36.68 -10.47 -10.49
C TYR A 323 -35.88 -9.30 -9.90
N HIS A 324 -35.27 -9.46 -8.70
CA HIS A 324 -34.40 -8.43 -8.13
C HIS A 324 -33.17 -8.16 -9.00
N LEU A 325 -32.59 -9.21 -9.61
CA LEU A 325 -31.47 -9.05 -10.53
C LEU A 325 -31.88 -8.27 -11.78
N PHE A 326 -33.08 -8.54 -12.32
CA PHE A 326 -33.65 -7.78 -13.43
C PHE A 326 -33.82 -6.31 -13.05
N LEU A 327 -34.42 -6.02 -11.89
CA LEU A 327 -34.59 -4.64 -11.39
C LEU A 327 -33.24 -3.93 -11.22
N TRP A 328 -32.26 -4.59 -10.61
CA TRP A 328 -30.92 -4.04 -10.41
C TRP A 328 -30.23 -3.74 -11.75
N LYS A 329 -30.28 -4.67 -12.72
CA LYS A 329 -29.72 -4.44 -14.06
C LYS A 329 -30.41 -3.29 -14.78
N ASN A 330 -31.74 -3.25 -14.71
CA ASN A 330 -32.51 -2.14 -15.28
C ASN A 330 -32.11 -0.80 -14.65
N PHE A 331 -31.88 -0.79 -13.33
CA PHE A 331 -31.43 0.40 -12.62
C PHE A 331 -30.02 0.83 -13.01
N VAL A 332 -29.07 -0.09 -13.21
CA VAL A 332 -27.73 0.24 -13.72
C VAL A 332 -27.81 0.88 -15.11
N ASN A 333 -28.75 0.41 -15.94
CA ASN A 333 -28.89 0.89 -17.32
C ASN A 333 -29.63 2.24 -17.42
N THR A 334 -30.64 2.45 -16.57
CA THR A 334 -31.58 3.59 -16.69
C THR A 334 -31.46 4.61 -15.57
N GLY A 335 -30.80 4.25 -14.48
CA GLY A 335 -30.66 5.07 -13.29
C GLY A 335 -29.59 6.15 -13.40
N TYR A 336 -29.63 7.05 -12.42
CA TYR A 336 -28.78 8.21 -12.28
C TYR A 336 -28.20 8.24 -10.89
N ILE A 337 -26.96 8.66 -10.78
CA ILE A 337 -26.37 9.07 -9.52
C ILE A 337 -26.32 10.60 -9.47
N SER A 338 -26.74 11.17 -8.35
CA SER A 338 -26.85 12.61 -8.14
C SER A 338 -26.09 13.00 -6.89
N PHE A 339 -25.16 13.93 -7.02
CA PHE A 339 -24.51 14.60 -5.90
C PHE A 339 -25.21 15.92 -5.63
N TYR A 340 -25.41 16.24 -4.35
CA TYR A 340 -26.04 17.47 -3.90
C TYR A 340 -25.21 18.10 -2.78
N GLY A 341 -25.09 19.43 -2.82
CA GLY A 341 -24.61 20.19 -1.67
C GLY A 341 -25.63 20.11 -0.53
N SER A 342 -25.14 19.94 0.69
CA SER A 342 -25.94 20.03 1.92
C SER A 342 -25.84 21.44 2.50
N VAL A 343 -26.81 21.82 3.34
CA VAL A 343 -26.90 23.18 3.93
C VAL A 343 -25.70 23.50 4.82
N ASP A 344 -25.13 22.49 5.48
CA ASP A 344 -23.91 22.58 6.29
C ASP A 344 -22.62 22.74 5.46
N GLY A 345 -22.71 22.81 4.14
CA GLY A 345 -21.57 22.90 3.25
C GLY A 345 -20.92 21.56 2.92
N SER A 346 -21.44 20.44 3.45
CA SER A 346 -21.04 19.09 3.05
C SER A 346 -21.71 18.67 1.73
N TRP A 347 -21.49 17.44 1.29
CA TRP A 347 -22.12 16.88 0.10
C TRP A 347 -22.79 15.56 0.43
N SER A 348 -23.79 15.20 -0.36
CA SER A 348 -24.50 13.94 -0.23
C SER A 348 -24.74 13.36 -1.60
N VAL A 349 -25.04 12.07 -1.65
CA VAL A 349 -25.25 11.35 -2.90
C VAL A 349 -26.51 10.51 -2.81
N VAL A 350 -27.22 10.41 -3.93
CA VAL A 350 -28.43 9.60 -4.06
C VAL A 350 -28.45 8.97 -5.43
N VAL A 351 -28.91 7.73 -5.51
CA VAL A 351 -29.16 7.06 -6.80
C VAL A 351 -30.66 7.00 -7.04
N ARG A 352 -31.09 7.37 -8.24
CA ARG A 352 -32.50 7.61 -8.59
C ARG A 352 -32.80 7.15 -10.01
N SER A 353 -34.07 6.87 -10.30
CA SER A 353 -34.52 6.43 -11.63
C SER A 353 -34.61 7.57 -12.65
N LYS A 354 -34.55 8.83 -12.19
CA LYS A 354 -34.61 10.03 -13.02
C LYS A 354 -33.50 11.01 -12.61
N PRO A 355 -32.98 11.82 -13.54
CA PRO A 355 -32.01 12.85 -13.19
C PRO A 355 -32.64 13.85 -12.22
N HIS A 356 -31.87 14.33 -11.26
CA HIS A 356 -32.32 15.45 -10.45
C HIS A 356 -32.14 16.75 -11.23
N VAL A 357 -33.19 17.58 -11.24
CA VAL A 357 -33.19 18.91 -11.83
C VAL A 357 -33.41 19.90 -10.68
N GLY A 358 -32.33 20.55 -10.25
CA GLY A 358 -32.34 21.48 -9.12
C GLY A 358 -30.99 22.19 -8.99
N SER A 359 -31.01 23.43 -8.48
CA SER A 359 -29.80 24.20 -8.21
C SER A 359 -28.92 23.51 -7.17
N GLY A 360 -27.60 23.53 -7.37
CA GLY A 360 -26.64 22.93 -6.41
C GLY A 360 -26.53 21.40 -6.47
N SER A 361 -26.98 20.77 -7.56
CA SER A 361 -26.83 19.34 -7.79
C SER A 361 -26.22 19.02 -9.14
N VAL A 362 -25.50 17.90 -9.21
CA VAL A 362 -24.95 17.36 -10.46
C VAL A 362 -25.40 15.90 -10.56
N SER A 363 -25.97 15.53 -11.70
CA SER A 363 -26.44 14.17 -11.96
C SER A 363 -25.75 13.59 -13.19
N LYS A 364 -25.41 12.29 -13.14
CA LYS A 364 -24.85 11.57 -14.28
C LYS A 364 -25.51 10.20 -14.43
N PRO A 365 -25.87 9.77 -15.66
CA PRO A 365 -26.43 8.45 -15.88
C PRO A 365 -25.44 7.35 -15.46
N LEU A 366 -25.92 6.34 -14.76
CA LEU A 366 -25.09 5.20 -14.34
C LEU A 366 -24.51 4.47 -15.56
N SER A 367 -25.27 4.35 -16.65
CA SER A 367 -24.82 3.74 -17.90
C SER A 367 -23.63 4.45 -18.56
N GLN A 368 -23.39 5.73 -18.24
CA GLN A 368 -22.20 6.44 -18.70
C GLN A 368 -20.97 6.20 -17.82
N ILE A 369 -21.19 5.93 -16.53
CA ILE A 369 -20.14 5.72 -15.52
C ILE A 369 -19.70 4.24 -15.49
N ILE A 370 -20.68 3.33 -15.52
CA ILE A 370 -20.55 1.88 -15.38
C ILE A 370 -20.78 1.25 -16.76
N LYS A 371 -19.76 1.29 -17.63
CA LYS A 371 -19.80 0.71 -18.99
C LYS A 371 -18.56 -0.12 -19.30
N GLY A 372 -18.67 -1.02 -20.29
CA GLY A 372 -17.56 -1.84 -20.77
C GLY A 372 -16.93 -2.69 -19.66
N SER A 373 -15.61 -2.56 -19.48
CA SER A 373 -14.84 -3.29 -18.47
C SER A 373 -15.33 -3.04 -17.04
N ARG A 374 -15.78 -1.83 -16.72
CA ARG A 374 -16.30 -1.45 -15.39
C ARG A 374 -17.60 -2.18 -15.03
N LEU A 375 -18.49 -2.36 -16.01
CA LEU A 375 -19.71 -3.13 -15.81
C LEU A 375 -19.39 -4.62 -15.58
N LYS A 376 -18.44 -5.17 -16.34
CA LYS A 376 -17.98 -6.54 -16.15
C LYS A 376 -17.39 -6.74 -14.76
N GLU A 377 -16.54 -5.83 -14.30
CA GLU A 377 -15.97 -5.84 -12.95
C GLU A 377 -17.06 -5.81 -11.87
N LEU A 378 -18.03 -4.90 -11.99
CA LEU A 378 -19.15 -4.79 -11.06
C LEU A 378 -19.98 -6.07 -10.99
N LEU A 379 -20.30 -6.67 -12.14
CA LEU A 379 -21.08 -7.91 -12.22
C LEU A 379 -20.33 -9.10 -11.61
N VAL A 380 -19.03 -9.23 -11.88
CA VAL A 380 -18.19 -10.28 -11.29
C VAL A 380 -18.14 -10.13 -9.78
N THR A 381 -17.95 -8.90 -9.29
CA THR A 381 -17.88 -8.62 -7.85
C THR A 381 -19.23 -8.86 -7.17
N ALA A 382 -20.33 -8.41 -7.76
CA ALA A 382 -21.69 -8.68 -7.29
C ALA A 382 -22.01 -10.19 -7.26
N GLY A 383 -21.57 -10.93 -8.28
CA GLY A 383 -21.70 -12.39 -8.32
C GLY A 383 -20.95 -13.09 -7.18
N ARG A 384 -19.74 -12.60 -6.85
CA ARG A 384 -18.96 -13.09 -5.69
C ARG A 384 -19.66 -12.78 -4.36
N ILE A 385 -20.19 -11.57 -4.19
CA ILE A 385 -20.99 -11.18 -3.00
C ILE A 385 -22.21 -12.08 -2.84
N LYS A 386 -22.94 -12.35 -3.93
CA LYS A 386 -24.13 -13.21 -3.87
C LYS A 386 -23.78 -14.66 -3.55
N LYS A 387 -22.72 -15.20 -4.16
CA LYS A 387 -22.19 -16.53 -3.85
C LYS A 387 -21.93 -16.62 -2.33
N TYR A 388 -21.29 -15.61 -1.76
CA TYR A 388 -21.04 -15.50 -0.32
C TYR A 388 -22.33 -15.49 0.54
N ASN A 389 -23.31 -14.62 0.23
CA ASN A 389 -24.57 -14.58 0.98
C ASN A 389 -25.37 -15.90 0.89
N THR A 390 -25.24 -16.63 -0.22
CA THR A 390 -25.95 -17.91 -0.39
C THR A 390 -25.34 -19.01 0.50
N TYR A 391 -24.02 -19.00 0.72
CA TYR A 391 -23.37 -19.94 1.64
C TYR A 391 -23.69 -19.66 3.11
N ASN A 392 -23.87 -18.41 3.53
CA ASN A 392 -24.17 -18.07 4.93
C ASN A 392 -25.65 -18.28 5.33
N VAL A 393 -26.58 -18.33 4.37
CA VAL A 393 -28.00 -18.64 4.67
C VAL A 393 -28.21 -20.15 4.91
N GLN A 394 -27.22 -21.00 4.64
CA GLN A 394 -27.27 -22.43 4.96
C GLN A 394 -26.62 -22.81 6.30
N PHE A 395 -26.01 -21.85 7.01
CA PHE A 395 -25.34 -22.07 8.30
C PHE A 395 -25.99 -21.32 9.48
N GLN A 396 -27.21 -20.79 9.29
CA GLN A 396 -28.15 -20.43 10.36
C GLN A 396 -29.36 -21.35 10.26
#